data_AF-A0A5N0GBU0-F1
#
_entry.id   AF-A0A5N0GBU0-F1
#
_cell.length_a   1.000
_cell.length_b   1.000
_cell.length_c   1.000
_cell.angle_alpha   90.00
_cell.angle_beta   90.00
_cell.angle_gamma   90.00
#
_symmetry.space_group_name_H-M   'P 1'
#
loop_
_entity.id
_entity.type
_entity.pdbx_description
1 polymer ?
#
loop_
_entity_poly.entity_id
_entity_poly.type
_entity_poly.pdbx_seq_one_letter_code
_entity_poly.pdbx_strand_id
1 'polypeptide(L)'
;VAEEGLRQFTDALAVPRTPDPVADLVATGIAYRRYAIERPHMYRLMFGSTSAHGINAPAHNVLNLTVDEISEHYPSFARVVHPVHRSIQAGRITAGSADDDTAVVAIAARFWAAIHGFVMLELAGYYGGDGAAVGPVLAGLTTNLLVALGDSPEQVELSQRSAISGNPDT
;
A
#
# COMPACT_ATOMS: atom_id res chain seq x y z
N VAL A 1 4.62 -9.82 19.65
CA VAL A 1 5.59 -9.02 18.84
C VAL A 1 5.05 -8.77 17.44
N ALA A 2 4.71 -9.81 16.66
CA ALA A 2 4.12 -9.61 15.33
C ALA A 2 2.79 -8.82 15.35
N GLU A 3 1.90 -9.14 16.29
CA GLU A 3 0.63 -8.42 16.50
C GLU A 3 0.85 -6.93 16.86
N GLU A 4 1.77 -6.64 17.79
CA GLU A 4 2.15 -5.27 18.13
C GLU A 4 2.80 -4.54 16.94
N GLY A 5 3.59 -5.24 16.12
CA GLY A 5 4.13 -4.69 14.87
C GLY A 5 3.02 -4.34 13.87
N LEU A 6 2.02 -5.20 13.70
CA LEU A 6 0.85 -4.93 12.86
C LEU A 6 0.01 -3.76 13.39
N ARG A 7 -0.11 -3.62 14.71
CA ARG A 7 -0.79 -2.48 15.35
C ARG A 7 -0.06 -1.17 15.07
N GLN A 8 1.25 -1.10 15.36
CA GLN A 8 2.06 0.09 15.06
C GLN A 8 2.06 0.44 13.57
N PHE A 9 2.06 -0.58 12.71
CA PHE A 9 1.98 -0.38 11.28
C PHE A 9 0.63 0.19 10.83
N THR A 10 -0.46 -0.34 11.38
CA THR A 10 -1.81 0.19 11.14
C THR A 10 -1.91 1.66 11.56
N ASP A 11 -1.30 2.02 12.70
CA ASP A 11 -1.24 3.41 13.18
C ASP A 11 -0.41 4.30 12.25
N ALA A 12 0.74 3.81 11.80
CA ALA A 12 1.61 4.56 10.88
C ALA A 12 0.96 4.81 9.51
N LEU A 13 0.11 3.88 9.05
CA LEU A 13 -0.66 3.98 7.82
C LEU A 13 -1.96 4.80 7.95
N ALA A 14 -2.24 5.37 9.12
CA ALA A 14 -3.43 6.20 9.35
C ALA A 14 -3.26 7.61 8.74
N VAL A 15 -3.18 7.68 7.41
CA VAL A 15 -3.07 8.94 6.67
C VAL A 15 -4.40 9.70 6.64
N PRO A 16 -4.39 11.05 6.63
CA PRO A 16 -5.61 11.84 6.49
C PRO A 16 -6.36 11.53 5.20
N ARG A 17 -7.68 11.40 5.29
CA ARG A 17 -8.55 11.20 4.14
C ARG A 17 -8.75 12.52 3.39
N THR A 18 -8.55 12.53 2.08
CA THR A 18 -8.79 13.69 1.22
C THR A 18 -9.90 13.40 0.20
N PRO A 19 -10.40 14.40 -0.56
CA PRO A 19 -11.31 14.16 -1.67
C PRO A 19 -10.70 13.34 -2.82
N ASP A 20 -9.37 13.29 -2.93
CA ASP A 20 -8.65 12.54 -3.98
C ASP A 20 -8.21 11.16 -3.45
N PRO A 21 -8.93 10.07 -3.77
CA PRO A 21 -8.62 8.75 -3.22
C PRO A 21 -7.31 8.17 -3.77
N VAL A 22 -6.83 8.63 -4.93
CA VAL A 22 -5.54 8.22 -5.48
C VAL A 22 -4.41 8.91 -4.73
N ALA A 23 -4.57 10.18 -4.34
CA ALA A 23 -3.62 10.85 -3.46
C ALA A 23 -3.53 10.15 -2.09
N ASP A 24 -4.67 9.72 -1.54
CA ASP A 24 -4.71 8.95 -0.29
C ASP A 24 -3.98 7.61 -0.43
N LEU A 25 -4.15 6.89 -1.55
CA LEU A 25 -3.44 5.64 -1.82
C LEU A 25 -1.91 5.86 -1.89
N VAL A 26 -1.46 6.92 -2.57
CA VAL A 26 -0.05 7.29 -2.66
C VAL A 26 0.49 7.66 -1.27
N ALA A 27 -0.24 8.45 -0.49
CA ALA A 27 0.13 8.82 0.87
C ALA A 27 0.27 7.58 1.78
N THR A 28 -0.66 6.62 1.68
CA THR A 28 -0.54 5.31 2.36
C THR A 28 0.75 4.61 1.95
N GLY A 29 1.11 4.58 0.66
CA GLY A 29 2.36 3.99 0.18
C GLY A 29 3.62 4.68 0.72
N ILE A 30 3.62 6.01 0.83
CA ILE A 30 4.70 6.78 1.45
C ILE A 30 4.85 6.42 2.93
N ALA A 31 3.74 6.41 3.68
CA ALA A 31 3.73 6.04 5.09
C ALA A 31 4.17 4.59 5.32
N TYR A 32 3.77 3.69 4.41
CA TYR A 32 4.17 2.29 4.39
C TYR A 32 5.69 2.18 4.31
N ARG A 33 6.31 2.82 3.31
CA ARG A 33 7.76 2.80 3.12
C ARG A 33 8.48 3.42 4.32
N ARG A 34 8.03 4.59 4.79
CA ARG A 34 8.62 5.28 5.95
C ARG A 34 8.69 4.37 7.17
N TYR A 35 7.58 3.73 7.53
CA TYR A 35 7.55 2.79 8.66
C TYR A 35 8.57 1.66 8.49
N ALA A 36 8.65 1.08 7.30
CA ALA A 36 9.56 -0.03 7.04
C ALA A 36 11.04 0.36 7.18
N ILE A 37 11.42 1.54 6.69
CA ILE A 37 12.80 2.07 6.79
C ILE A 37 13.15 2.47 8.23
N GLU A 38 12.22 3.09 8.95
CA GLU A 38 12.44 3.48 10.35
C GLU A 38 12.50 2.27 11.29
N ARG A 39 11.80 1.18 10.95
CA ARG A 39 11.63 0.00 11.80
C ARG A 39 11.91 -1.32 11.04
N PRO A 40 13.11 -1.49 10.44
CA PRO A 40 13.38 -2.59 9.50
C PRO A 40 13.38 -3.97 10.16
N HIS A 41 13.71 -4.05 11.44
CA HIS A 41 13.61 -5.30 12.21
C HIS A 41 12.16 -5.69 12.49
N MET A 42 11.33 -4.72 12.91
CA MET A 42 9.92 -4.96 13.19
C MET A 42 9.16 -5.32 11.91
N TYR A 43 9.42 -4.59 10.83
CA TYR A 43 8.81 -4.86 9.52
C TYR A 43 9.09 -6.29 9.03
N ARG A 44 10.35 -6.75 9.12
CA ARG A 44 10.71 -8.14 8.77
C ARG A 44 10.06 -9.20 9.66
N LEU A 45 9.79 -8.88 10.93
CA LEU A 45 9.11 -9.80 11.85
C LEU A 45 7.62 -9.93 11.52
N MET A 46 6.94 -8.82 11.20
CA MET A 46 5.50 -8.81 10.87
C MET A 46 5.17 -9.71 9.68
N PHE A 47 6.06 -9.76 8.69
CA PHE A 47 5.90 -10.57 7.47
C PHE A 47 6.58 -11.95 7.54
N GLY A 48 7.05 -12.36 8.72
CA GLY A 48 7.61 -13.70 8.95
C GLY A 48 8.97 -13.96 8.27
N SER A 49 9.60 -12.96 7.63
CA SER A 49 10.83 -13.11 6.85
C SER A 49 12.09 -13.45 7.67
N THR A 50 11.99 -13.52 9.00
CA THR A 50 13.11 -13.71 9.93
C THR A 50 12.95 -14.91 10.87
N SER A 51 11.89 -15.72 10.73
CA SER A 51 11.70 -16.87 11.62
C SER A 51 12.55 -18.09 11.20
N ALA A 52 13.40 -18.56 12.10
CA ALA A 52 14.22 -19.77 11.92
C ALA A 52 13.40 -21.08 11.81
N HIS A 53 12.09 -21.02 12.06
CA HIS A 53 11.16 -22.16 12.00
C HIS A 53 10.22 -22.12 10.78
N GLY A 54 10.49 -21.27 9.80
CA GLY A 54 9.62 -21.09 8.63
C GLY A 54 8.48 -20.11 8.92
N ILE A 55 8.06 -19.42 7.86
CA ILE A 55 7.07 -18.33 7.87
C ILE A 55 5.79 -18.79 8.60
N ASN A 56 5.62 -18.40 9.87
CA ASN A 56 4.32 -18.41 10.58
C ASN A 56 3.46 -17.25 10.05
N ALA A 57 3.31 -17.13 8.73
CA ALA A 57 2.30 -16.26 8.16
C ALA A 57 0.95 -16.97 8.34
N PRO A 58 -0.08 -16.26 8.82
CA PRO A 58 -1.42 -16.81 8.80
C PRO A 58 -1.75 -17.25 7.36
N ALA A 59 -2.05 -18.53 7.16
CA ALA A 59 -2.43 -19.10 5.87
C ALA A 59 -3.88 -18.72 5.50
N HIS A 60 -4.19 -17.43 5.53
CA HIS A 60 -5.51 -16.90 5.20
C HIS A 60 -5.43 -16.16 3.87
N ASN A 61 -6.23 -16.63 2.91
CA ASN A 61 -6.35 -15.96 1.63
C ASN A 61 -7.28 -14.74 1.78
N VAL A 62 -6.70 -13.57 2.07
CA VAL A 62 -7.45 -12.31 2.19
C VAL A 62 -8.23 -11.94 0.94
N LEU A 63 -7.92 -12.53 -0.23
CA LEU A 63 -8.65 -12.30 -1.48
C LEU A 63 -10.07 -12.84 -1.49
N ASN A 64 -10.42 -13.73 -0.54
CA ASN A 64 -11.76 -14.30 -0.43
C ASN A 64 -12.65 -13.52 0.56
N LEU A 65 -12.14 -12.43 1.15
CA LEU A 65 -12.84 -11.65 2.16
C LEU A 65 -13.52 -10.43 1.53
N THR A 66 -14.61 -9.98 2.16
CA THR A 66 -15.26 -8.71 1.82
C THR A 66 -14.42 -7.53 2.32
N VAL A 67 -14.71 -6.32 1.81
CA VAL A 67 -14.07 -5.09 2.32
C VAL A 67 -14.37 -4.89 3.81
N ASP A 68 -15.55 -5.27 4.28
CA ASP A 68 -15.95 -5.14 5.68
C ASP A 68 -15.18 -6.14 6.58
N GLU A 69 -15.07 -7.41 6.17
CA GLU A 69 -14.28 -8.43 6.88
C GLU A 69 -12.79 -8.03 6.97
N ILE A 70 -12.25 -7.44 5.90
CA ILE A 70 -10.88 -6.91 5.91
C ILE A 70 -10.75 -5.74 6.89
N SER A 71 -11.74 -4.86 6.95
CA SER A 71 -11.74 -3.71 7.86
C SER A 71 -11.76 -4.16 9.32
N GLU A 72 -12.49 -5.23 9.63
CA GLU A 72 -12.60 -5.77 10.99
C GLU A 72 -11.36 -6.56 11.40
N HIS A 73 -10.85 -7.44 10.53
CA HIS A 73 -9.85 -8.43 10.91
C HIS A 73 -8.43 -8.12 10.43
N TYR A 74 -8.26 -7.25 9.42
CA TYR A 74 -6.97 -6.93 8.80
C TYR A 74 -6.78 -5.43 8.65
N PRO A 75 -6.79 -4.66 9.75
CA PRO A 75 -6.88 -3.20 9.70
C PRO A 75 -5.67 -2.54 9.02
N SER A 76 -4.50 -3.18 9.00
CA SER A 76 -3.34 -2.71 8.22
C SER A 76 -3.55 -2.84 6.71
N PHE A 77 -4.16 -3.93 6.24
CA PHE A 77 -4.48 -4.13 4.82
C PHE A 77 -5.66 -3.25 4.39
N ALA A 78 -6.62 -3.02 5.28
CA ALA A 78 -7.73 -2.09 5.07
C ALA A 78 -7.24 -0.67 4.67
N ARG A 79 -6.06 -0.24 5.15
CA ARG A 79 -5.44 1.04 4.78
C ARG A 79 -5.09 1.17 3.29
N VAL A 80 -4.89 0.05 2.60
CA VAL A 80 -4.69 -0.02 1.14
C VAL A 80 -6.01 -0.24 0.42
N VAL A 81 -6.89 -1.08 0.97
CA VAL A 81 -8.17 -1.46 0.37
C VAL A 81 -9.13 -0.28 0.28
N HIS A 82 -9.29 0.52 1.33
CA HIS A 82 -10.22 1.65 1.34
C HIS A 82 -9.95 2.72 0.25
N PRO A 83 -8.71 3.23 0.07
CA PRO A 83 -8.47 4.20 -1.00
C PRO A 83 -8.61 3.58 -2.40
N VAL A 84 -8.35 2.28 -2.57
CA VAL A 84 -8.65 1.57 -3.83
C VAL A 84 -10.16 1.50 -4.09
N HIS A 85 -10.95 1.07 -3.10
CA HIS A 85 -12.41 1.03 -3.21
C HIS A 85 -12.97 2.41 -3.56
N ARG A 86 -12.50 3.47 -2.89
CA ARG A 86 -12.89 4.84 -3.20
C ARG A 86 -12.44 5.31 -4.58
N SER A 87 -11.29 4.86 -5.07
CA SER A 87 -10.81 5.17 -6.42
C SER A 87 -11.71 4.55 -7.49
N ILE A 88 -12.27 3.36 -7.22
CA ILE A 88 -13.27 2.73 -8.09
C ILE A 88 -14.59 3.52 -8.04
N GLN A 89 -15.07 3.87 -6.84
CA GLN A 89 -16.28 4.69 -6.67
C GLN A 89 -16.18 6.06 -7.37
N ALA A 90 -14.99 6.66 -7.36
CA ALA A 90 -14.72 7.93 -8.02
C ALA A 90 -14.49 7.82 -9.54
N GLY A 91 -14.53 6.60 -10.10
CA GLY A 91 -14.26 6.34 -11.52
C GLY A 91 -12.80 6.55 -11.92
N ARG A 92 -11.88 6.67 -10.94
CA ARG A 92 -10.42 6.75 -11.18
C ARG A 92 -9.83 5.40 -11.54
N ILE A 93 -10.40 4.33 -10.99
CA ILE A 93 -10.13 2.93 -11.39
C ILE A 93 -11.40 2.40 -12.04
N THR A 94 -11.33 2.01 -13.30
CA THR A 94 -12.48 1.51 -14.08
C THR A 94 -12.43 0.01 -14.33
N ALA A 95 -11.29 -0.63 -14.05
CA ALA A 95 -11.08 -2.08 -14.15
C ALA A 95 -11.69 -2.84 -12.95
N GLY A 96 -13.01 -2.69 -12.72
CA GLY A 96 -13.74 -3.35 -11.63
C GLY A 96 -15.01 -2.59 -11.24
N SER A 97 -15.83 -3.20 -10.38
CA SER A 97 -16.99 -2.55 -9.75
C SER A 97 -16.72 -2.29 -8.27
N ALA A 98 -17.22 -1.17 -7.74
CA ALA A 98 -17.14 -0.90 -6.30
C ALA A 98 -17.98 -1.88 -5.48
N ASP A 99 -19.03 -2.44 -6.08
CA ASP A 99 -19.91 -3.43 -5.43
C ASP A 99 -19.38 -4.88 -5.56
N ASP A 100 -18.21 -5.07 -6.19
CA ASP A 100 -17.54 -6.36 -6.31
C ASP A 100 -16.31 -6.38 -5.39
N ASP A 101 -16.53 -6.83 -4.14
CA ASP A 101 -15.47 -6.95 -3.14
C ASP A 101 -14.26 -7.76 -3.65
N THR A 102 -14.50 -8.83 -4.42
CA THR A 102 -13.40 -9.66 -4.94
C THR A 102 -12.51 -8.85 -5.88
N ALA A 103 -13.12 -8.04 -6.77
CA ALA A 103 -12.37 -7.14 -7.65
C ALA A 103 -11.63 -6.05 -6.87
N VAL A 104 -12.29 -5.39 -5.91
CA VAL A 104 -11.69 -4.35 -5.06
C VAL A 104 -10.46 -4.88 -4.33
N VAL A 105 -10.60 -6.03 -3.67
CA VAL A 105 -9.54 -6.65 -2.87
C VAL A 105 -8.39 -7.14 -3.74
N ALA A 106 -8.69 -7.74 -4.90
CA ALA A 106 -7.66 -8.15 -5.85
C ALA A 106 -6.84 -6.95 -6.38
N ILE A 107 -7.48 -5.81 -6.65
CA ILE A 107 -6.77 -4.59 -7.08
C ILE A 107 -5.91 -4.04 -5.93
N ALA A 108 -6.44 -3.98 -4.72
CA ALA A 108 -5.68 -3.55 -3.54
C ALA A 108 -4.45 -4.43 -3.28
N ALA A 109 -4.59 -5.75 -3.46
CA ALA A 109 -3.49 -6.70 -3.33
C ALA A 109 -2.36 -6.45 -4.36
N ARG A 110 -2.67 -5.94 -5.57
CA ARG A 110 -1.65 -5.55 -6.56
C ARG A 110 -0.79 -4.39 -6.06
N PHE A 111 -1.41 -3.34 -5.52
CA PHE A 111 -0.70 -2.21 -4.93
C PHE A 111 0.12 -2.62 -3.71
N TRP A 112 -0.46 -3.46 -2.84
CA TRP A 112 0.25 -3.99 -1.69
C TRP A 112 1.48 -4.82 -2.10
N ALA A 113 1.34 -5.71 -3.07
CA ALA A 113 2.45 -6.51 -3.60
C ALA A 113 3.56 -5.63 -4.19
N ALA A 114 3.19 -4.57 -4.94
CA ALA A 114 4.14 -3.62 -5.51
C ALA A 114 4.95 -2.88 -4.43
N ILE A 115 4.28 -2.29 -3.45
CA ILE A 115 4.93 -1.55 -2.35
C ILE A 115 5.76 -2.49 -1.48
N HIS A 116 5.22 -3.66 -1.14
CA HIS A 116 5.91 -4.67 -0.34
C HIS A 116 7.20 -5.13 -1.03
N GLY A 117 7.12 -5.48 -2.32
CA GLY A 117 8.29 -5.91 -3.09
C GLY A 117 9.37 -4.83 -3.19
N PHE A 118 8.97 -3.58 -3.46
CA PHE A 118 9.90 -2.45 -3.49
C PHE A 118 10.62 -2.27 -2.14
N VAL A 119 9.85 -2.23 -1.04
CA VAL A 119 10.39 -2.06 0.31
C VAL A 119 11.32 -3.20 0.71
N MET A 120 11.00 -4.45 0.36
CA MET A 120 11.87 -5.58 0.68
C MET A 120 13.21 -5.50 -0.07
N LEU A 121 13.21 -5.06 -1.33
CA LEU A 121 14.44 -4.85 -2.11
C LEU A 121 15.25 -3.67 -1.58
N GLU A 122 14.58 -2.59 -1.17
CA GLU A 122 15.20 -1.42 -0.54
C GLU A 122 15.87 -1.78 0.79
N LEU A 123 15.17 -2.49 1.68
CA LEU A 123 15.71 -2.95 2.95
C LEU A 123 16.87 -3.94 2.79
N ALA A 124 16.93 -4.65 1.67
CA ALA A 124 18.05 -5.53 1.32
C ALA A 124 19.23 -4.76 0.68
N GLY A 125 19.09 -3.47 0.42
CA GLY A 125 20.15 -2.59 -0.10
C GLY A 125 20.31 -2.60 -1.62
N TYR A 126 19.41 -3.24 -2.38
CA TYR A 126 19.52 -3.33 -3.85
C TYR A 126 19.36 -1.98 -4.56
N TYR A 127 18.81 -0.97 -3.87
CA TYR A 127 18.53 0.35 -4.43
C TYR A 127 19.41 1.46 -3.85
N GLY A 128 20.44 1.12 -3.05
CA GLY A 128 21.19 2.12 -2.30
C GLY A 128 20.40 2.69 -1.11
N GLY A 129 20.93 3.75 -0.49
CA GLY A 129 20.36 4.35 0.73
C GLY A 129 19.89 5.80 0.58
N ASP A 130 19.96 6.38 -0.62
CA ASP A 130 19.62 7.78 -0.90
C ASP A 130 18.16 7.98 -1.34
N GLY A 131 17.38 6.89 -1.46
CA GLY A 131 15.98 6.95 -1.88
C GLY A 131 15.78 7.22 -3.39
N ALA A 132 16.84 7.24 -4.19
CA ALA A 132 16.76 7.58 -5.62
C ALA A 132 15.87 6.63 -6.43
N ALA A 133 15.64 5.40 -5.95
CA ALA A 133 14.76 4.43 -6.61
C ALA A 133 13.25 4.72 -6.44
N VAL A 134 12.83 5.57 -5.50
CA VAL A 134 11.41 5.84 -5.22
C VAL A 134 10.70 6.37 -6.46
N GLY A 135 11.26 7.38 -7.13
CA GLY A 135 10.70 7.95 -8.35
C GLY A 135 10.63 6.96 -9.52
N PRO A 136 11.78 6.49 -10.05
CA PRO A 136 11.82 5.69 -11.27
C PRO A 136 11.23 4.27 -11.10
N VAL A 137 11.22 3.70 -9.89
CA VAL A 137 10.72 2.34 -9.66
C VAL A 137 9.34 2.36 -9.02
N LEU A 138 9.20 2.86 -7.79
CA LEU A 138 7.94 2.75 -7.05
C LEU A 138 6.84 3.66 -7.63
N ALA A 139 7.14 4.93 -7.84
CA ALA A 139 6.18 5.87 -8.41
C ALA A 139 5.86 5.49 -9.86
N GLY A 140 6.87 5.16 -10.67
CA GLY A 140 6.68 4.66 -12.04
C GLY A 140 5.80 3.40 -12.13
N LEU A 141 6.06 2.39 -11.28
CA LEU A 141 5.25 1.17 -11.21
C LEU A 141 3.79 1.47 -10.82
N THR A 142 3.60 2.31 -9.81
CA THR A 142 2.26 2.69 -9.32
C THR A 142 1.50 3.49 -10.37
N THR A 143 2.17 4.41 -11.08
CA THR A 143 1.59 5.16 -12.21
C THR A 143 1.14 4.23 -13.32
N ASN A 144 2.02 3.31 -13.76
CA ASN A 144 1.69 2.36 -14.82
C ASN A 144 0.50 1.46 -14.42
N LEU A 145 0.44 1.04 -13.15
CA LEU A 145 -0.68 0.24 -12.64
C LEU A 145 -1.98 1.05 -12.62
N LEU A 146 -1.98 2.29 -12.12
CA LEU A 146 -3.18 3.15 -12.10
C LEU A 146 -3.70 3.44 -13.52
N VAL A 147 -2.80 3.74 -14.46
CA VAL A 147 -3.16 3.97 -15.87
C VAL A 147 -3.74 2.71 -16.50
N ALA A 148 -3.12 1.54 -16.30
CA ALA A 148 -3.66 0.27 -16.78
C ALA A 148 -5.01 -0.10 -16.16
N LEU A 149 -5.29 0.40 -14.96
CA LEU A 149 -6.55 0.23 -14.24
C LEU A 149 -7.63 1.25 -14.62
N GLY A 150 -7.31 2.23 -15.48
CA GLY A 150 -8.26 3.16 -16.08
C GLY A 150 -8.10 4.63 -15.71
N ASP A 151 -7.09 5.00 -14.90
CA ASP A 151 -6.81 6.39 -14.57
C ASP A 151 -6.07 7.12 -15.69
N SER A 152 -6.07 8.45 -15.68
CA SER A 152 -5.29 9.26 -16.63
C SER A 152 -3.88 9.56 -16.07
N PRO A 153 -2.83 9.56 -16.91
CA PRO A 153 -1.48 9.93 -16.46
C PRO A 153 -1.41 11.29 -15.77
N GLU A 154 -2.16 12.28 -16.29
CA GLU A 154 -2.19 13.64 -15.76
C GLU A 154 -2.85 13.71 -14.38
N GLN A 155 -3.95 12.97 -14.18
CA GLN A 155 -4.62 12.89 -12.89
C GLN A 155 -3.76 12.16 -11.85
N VAL A 156 -3.08 11.08 -12.24
CA VAL A 156 -2.14 10.36 -11.36
C VAL A 156 -1.01 11.27 -10.91
N GLU A 157 -0.41 12.05 -11.82
CA GLU A 157 0.68 12.98 -11.48
C GLU A 157 0.21 14.08 -10.52
N LEU A 158 -1.01 14.60 -10.72
CA LEU A 158 -1.62 15.57 -9.78
C LEU A 158 -1.81 14.96 -8.39
N SER A 159 -2.36 13.74 -8.32
CA SER A 159 -2.54 13.00 -7.06
C SER A 159 -1.22 12.75 -6.35
N GLN A 160 -0.15 12.37 -7.07
CA GLN A 160 1.18 12.16 -6.51
C GLN A 160 1.77 13.45 -5.93
N ARG A 161 1.71 14.56 -6.68
CA ARG A 161 2.17 15.87 -6.19
C ARG A 161 1.40 16.33 -4.97
N SER A 162 0.08 16.11 -4.94
CA SER A 162 -0.76 16.43 -3.78
C SER A 162 -0.36 15.62 -2.56
N ALA A 163 -0.11 14.31 -2.71
CA ALA A 163 0.30 13.44 -1.62
C ALA A 163 1.66 13.83 -1.03
N ILE A 164 2.63 14.22 -1.87
CA ILE A 164 3.95 14.70 -1.44
C ILE A 164 3.82 16.05 -0.71
N SER A 165 3.08 16.99 -1.27
CA SER A 165 2.91 18.33 -0.68
C SER A 165 2.17 18.31 0.66
N GLY A 166 1.29 17.31 0.87
CA GLY A 166 0.60 17.07 2.13
C GLY A 166 1.43 16.34 3.18
N ASN A 167 2.63 15.86 2.84
CA ASN A 167 3.51 15.09 3.72
C ASN A 167 4.93 15.71 3.72
N PRO A 168 5.16 16.78 4.50
CA PRO A 168 6.38 17.59 4.44
C PRO A 168 7.68 16.89 4.87
N ASP A 169 7.61 15.62 5.28
CA ASP A 169 8.76 14.78 5.67
C ASP A 169 9.23 13.83 4.54
N THR A 170 8.97 14.18 3.26
CA THR A 170 9.39 13.40 2.08
C THR A 170 10.71 13.86 1.49
#